data_AF-A0A0F8XGZ6-F1
#
_entry.id   AF-A0A0F8XGZ6-F1
#
_cell.length_a   1.000
_cell.length_b   1.000
_cell.length_c   1.000
_cell.angle_alpha   90.00
_cell.angle_beta   90.00
_cell.angle_gamma   90.00
#
_symmetry.space_group_name_H-M   'P 1'
#
loop_
_entity.id
_entity.type
_entity.pdbx_description
1 polymer ?
#
loop_
_entity_poly.entity_id
_entity_poly.type
_entity_poly.pdbx_seq_one_letter_code
_entity_poly.pdbx_strand_id
1 'polypeptide(L)'
;MSDSDWRKIDFRQFLNDYGIDLVVNNAPTILYSKKDKEHEALNSLIIFFFIAGGLLIYIAVSYFLAPIYFNLLLFIIIVIVASIVDVFLLINYTKSNVYIKPLECWFEVYKGKQESDAVFFCFTYYPIFTGICHPNAVKNILYKLYQEQILKSKINITQIEVYLKLKNTDRSIQEKLGVFFQYGEGNPFRDEEINRGSWKFFPFQKSSNDNFLAVANWEHQYEWQDDLEYDFDKLHEYAPWVIQRWTELNLKPLTEEFKEKINWDARYIESKPKLKPWNEGLEKQIYENPLAYKDVETISEAIEKIIGKDIKLEKTKDIKDDLPVIKSYFRDLIP
;
A
#
# COMPACT_ATOMS: atom_id res chain seq x y z
N MET A 1 -19.60 -10.16 -14.53
CA MET A 1 -18.58 -9.90 -15.57
C MET A 1 -19.14 -8.84 -16.48
N SER A 2 -18.61 -7.62 -16.45
CA SER A 2 -19.12 -6.52 -17.28
C SER A 2 -18.77 -6.79 -18.75
N ASP A 3 -19.77 -6.75 -19.64
CA ASP A 3 -19.57 -6.60 -21.08
C ASP A 3 -19.00 -5.19 -21.32
N SER A 4 -17.68 -5.09 -21.14
CA SER A 4 -16.93 -3.86 -21.27
C SER A 4 -16.50 -3.70 -22.72
N ASP A 5 -16.94 -2.63 -23.38
CA ASP A 5 -16.52 -2.23 -24.74
C ASP A 5 -15.05 -1.76 -24.80
N TRP A 6 -14.34 -1.79 -23.68
CA TRP A 6 -12.92 -1.49 -23.59
C TRP A 6 -12.08 -2.62 -24.18
N ARG A 7 -11.20 -2.26 -25.11
CA ARG A 7 -10.19 -3.16 -25.68
C ARG A 7 -8.82 -2.83 -25.10
N LYS A 8 -8.21 -3.80 -24.40
CA LYS A 8 -6.81 -3.69 -23.97
C LYS A 8 -5.89 -3.54 -25.19
N ILE A 9 -4.95 -2.60 -25.12
CA ILE A 9 -3.95 -2.35 -26.18
C ILE A 9 -2.63 -2.99 -25.78
N ASP A 10 -1.91 -3.57 -26.75
CA ASP A 10 -0.54 -4.01 -26.51
C ASP A 10 0.37 -2.82 -26.21
N PHE A 11 1.18 -2.97 -25.18
CA PHE A 11 2.01 -1.88 -24.68
C PHE A 11 3.06 -1.42 -25.70
N ARG A 12 3.74 -2.36 -26.37
CA ARG A 12 4.79 -2.02 -27.34
C ARG A 12 4.19 -1.31 -28.54
N GLN A 13 3.03 -1.79 -28.99
CA GLN A 13 2.28 -1.12 -30.04
C GLN A 13 1.90 0.31 -29.64
N PHE A 14 1.37 0.50 -28.43
CA PHE A 14 1.00 1.83 -27.94
C PHE A 14 2.19 2.79 -27.86
N LEU A 15 3.34 2.33 -27.33
CA LEU A 15 4.55 3.15 -27.26
C LEU A 15 5.06 3.58 -28.64
N ASN A 16 5.06 2.66 -29.61
CA ASN A 16 5.46 2.98 -30.98
C ASN A 16 4.52 4.02 -31.61
N ASP A 17 3.24 3.99 -31.24
CA ASP A 17 2.23 4.86 -31.84
C ASP A 17 2.13 6.24 -31.19
N TYR A 18 2.35 6.35 -29.87
CA TYR A 18 2.07 7.56 -29.08
C TYR A 18 3.26 8.08 -28.25
N GLY A 19 4.31 7.27 -28.08
CA GLY A 19 5.44 7.58 -27.21
C GLY A 19 5.16 7.36 -25.72
N ILE A 20 6.24 7.16 -24.94
CA ILE A 20 6.17 6.97 -23.48
C ILE A 20 5.81 8.27 -22.75
N ASP A 21 6.18 9.42 -23.31
CA ASP A 21 5.87 10.75 -22.77
C ASP A 21 4.38 10.95 -22.53
N LEU A 22 3.52 10.40 -23.40
CA LEU A 22 2.08 10.49 -23.22
C LEU A 22 1.62 9.79 -21.94
N VAL A 23 2.24 8.66 -21.57
CA VAL A 23 1.91 7.93 -20.34
C VAL A 23 2.46 8.66 -19.13
N VAL A 24 3.73 9.09 -19.19
CA VAL A 24 4.42 9.74 -18.07
C VAL A 24 3.76 11.07 -17.70
N ASN A 25 3.45 11.90 -18.70
CA ASN A 25 2.84 13.23 -18.50
C ASN A 25 1.37 13.19 -18.06
N ASN A 26 0.73 12.02 -18.09
CA ASN A 26 -0.63 11.82 -17.61
C ASN A 26 -0.71 10.89 -16.40
N ALA A 27 0.43 10.42 -15.88
CA ALA A 27 0.45 9.63 -14.67
C ALA A 27 0.07 10.51 -13.46
N PRO A 28 -0.86 10.06 -12.62
CA PRO A 28 -1.31 10.85 -11.48
C PRO A 28 -0.19 11.02 -10.46
N THR A 29 -0.01 12.23 -9.95
CA THR A 29 0.97 12.52 -8.89
C THR A 29 0.38 12.17 -7.54
N ILE A 30 1.14 11.43 -6.73
CA ILE A 30 0.67 10.90 -5.44
C ILE A 30 1.38 11.59 -4.28
N LEU A 31 0.63 11.91 -3.23
CA LEU A 31 1.16 12.28 -1.92
C LEU A 31 1.12 11.08 -0.98
N TYR A 32 2.25 10.76 -0.34
CA TYR A 32 2.32 9.74 0.71
C TYR A 32 3.05 10.25 1.96
N SER A 33 2.69 9.70 3.11
CA SER A 33 3.20 10.08 4.44
C SER A 33 4.51 9.36 4.78
N LYS A 34 5.51 10.08 5.29
CA LYS A 34 6.72 9.46 5.89
C LYS A 34 6.51 8.92 7.31
N LYS A 35 5.35 9.13 7.94
CA LYS A 35 5.15 8.65 9.32
C LYS A 35 4.76 7.19 9.39
N ASP A 36 4.27 6.64 8.28
CA ASP A 36 3.78 5.28 8.27
C ASP A 36 4.94 4.31 8.02
N LYS A 37 5.20 3.53 9.06
CA LYS A 37 6.30 2.59 9.12
C LYS A 37 5.76 1.22 9.45
N GLU A 38 6.31 0.22 8.79
CA GLU A 38 6.19 -1.14 9.28
C GLU A 38 7.18 -1.30 10.43
N HIS A 39 6.68 -1.63 11.63
CA HIS A 39 7.53 -2.03 12.75
C HIS A 39 7.51 -3.56 12.86
N GLU A 40 8.55 -4.23 12.36
CA GLU A 40 8.62 -5.70 12.42
C GLU A 40 9.47 -6.23 13.58
N ALA A 41 10.44 -5.44 14.08
CA ALA A 41 11.44 -5.93 15.02
C ALA A 41 11.49 -5.20 16.36
N LEU A 42 10.34 -4.78 16.91
CA LEU A 42 10.28 -4.20 18.27
C LEU A 42 10.93 -5.14 19.30
N ASN A 43 10.72 -6.45 19.15
CA ASN A 43 11.35 -7.46 19.98
C ASN A 43 12.88 -7.49 19.84
N SER A 44 13.44 -7.24 18.65
CA SER A 44 14.89 -7.15 18.46
C SER A 44 15.50 -5.98 19.21
N LEU A 45 14.82 -4.84 19.28
CA LEU A 45 15.26 -3.69 20.08
C LEU A 45 15.20 -3.99 21.58
N ILE A 46 14.12 -4.65 22.02
CA ILE A 46 13.99 -5.06 23.43
C ILE A 46 15.10 -6.03 23.81
N ILE A 47 15.37 -7.05 22.99
CA ILE A 47 16.44 -8.03 23.21
C ILE A 47 17.81 -7.35 23.19
N PHE A 48 18.05 -6.39 22.28
CA PHE A 48 19.27 -5.58 22.28
C PHE A 48 19.50 -4.89 23.63
N PHE A 49 18.50 -4.24 24.21
CA PHE A 49 18.66 -3.60 25.52
C PHE A 49 18.93 -4.61 26.64
N PHE A 50 18.36 -5.82 26.57
CA PHE A 50 18.65 -6.87 27.56
C PHE A 50 20.09 -7.40 27.43
N ILE A 51 20.58 -7.65 26.22
CA ILE A 51 21.94 -8.15 25.99
C ILE A 51 22.97 -7.05 26.31
N ALA A 52 22.77 -5.83 25.84
CA ALA A 52 23.64 -4.70 26.14
C ALA A 52 23.69 -4.39 27.64
N GLY A 53 22.52 -4.36 28.31
CA GLY A 53 22.44 -4.17 29.76
C GLY A 53 23.10 -5.31 30.54
N GLY A 54 22.86 -6.56 30.13
CA GLY A 54 23.50 -7.74 30.72
C GLY A 54 25.01 -7.74 30.53
N LEU A 55 25.50 -7.31 29.36
CA LEU A 55 26.92 -7.17 29.06
C LEU A 55 27.58 -6.12 29.96
N LEU A 56 26.95 -4.97 30.17
CA LEU A 56 27.44 -3.94 31.08
C LEU A 56 27.52 -4.43 32.53
N ILE A 57 26.50 -5.16 33.00
CA ILE A 57 26.51 -5.79 34.34
C ILE A 57 27.65 -6.82 34.42
N TYR A 58 27.79 -7.67 33.41
CA TYR A 58 28.86 -8.68 33.35
C TYR A 58 30.26 -8.05 33.41
N ILE A 59 30.48 -6.96 32.67
CA ILE A 59 31.74 -6.21 32.69
C ILE A 59 32.01 -5.64 34.09
N ALA A 60 31.00 -5.02 34.71
CA ALA A 60 31.13 -4.44 36.04
C ALA A 60 31.46 -5.50 37.11
N VAL A 61 30.74 -6.63 37.13
CA VAL A 61 30.95 -7.74 38.07
C VAL A 61 32.32 -8.39 37.83
N SER A 62 32.71 -8.58 36.58
CA SER A 62 34.00 -9.17 36.21
C SER A 62 35.17 -8.29 36.65
N TYR A 63 35.04 -6.96 36.57
CA TYR A 63 36.05 -6.03 37.08
C TYR A 63 36.12 -6.04 38.61
N PHE A 64 34.96 -6.06 39.28
CA PHE A 64 34.89 -6.12 40.75
C PHE A 64 35.49 -7.42 41.31
N LEU A 65 35.25 -8.55 40.66
CA LEU A 65 35.76 -9.87 41.05
C LEU A 65 37.12 -10.20 40.40
N ALA A 66 37.71 -9.23 39.67
CA ALA A 66 38.95 -9.44 38.94
C ALA A 66 40.10 -10.02 39.79
N PRO A 67 40.27 -9.63 41.06
CA PRO A 67 41.34 -10.16 41.90
C PRO A 67 41.20 -11.65 42.27
N ILE A 68 40.01 -12.25 42.11
CA ILE A 68 39.70 -13.56 42.67
C ILE A 68 39.50 -14.62 41.58
N TYR A 69 38.75 -14.31 40.52
CA TYR A 69 38.31 -15.31 39.53
C TYR A 69 38.35 -14.81 38.07
N PHE A 70 39.32 -13.96 37.70
CA PHE A 70 39.39 -13.40 36.36
C PHE A 70 40.07 -14.31 35.34
N ASN A 71 39.33 -14.68 34.29
CA ASN A 71 39.90 -15.28 33.09
C ASN A 71 39.76 -14.29 31.92
N LEU A 72 40.88 -13.68 31.53
CA LEU A 72 40.93 -12.67 30.47
C LEU A 72 40.43 -13.22 29.13
N LEU A 73 40.77 -14.45 28.78
CA LEU A 73 40.41 -15.04 27.49
C LEU A 73 38.89 -15.24 27.40
N LEU A 74 38.29 -15.82 28.45
CA LEU A 74 36.86 -16.05 28.51
C LEU A 74 36.07 -14.73 28.57
N PHE A 75 36.59 -13.73 29.29
CA PHE A 75 36.04 -12.38 29.32
C PHE A 75 35.99 -11.75 27.92
N ILE A 76 37.10 -11.76 27.18
CA ILE A 76 37.18 -11.19 25.83
C ILE A 76 36.21 -11.91 24.88
N ILE A 77 36.13 -13.24 24.93
CA ILE A 77 35.23 -14.01 24.07
C ILE A 77 33.77 -13.62 24.30
N ILE A 78 33.32 -13.55 25.55
CA ILE A 78 31.93 -13.18 25.89
C ILE A 78 31.60 -11.77 25.39
N VAL A 79 32.50 -10.82 25.60
CA VAL A 79 32.32 -9.43 25.15
C VAL A 79 32.19 -9.36 23.63
N ILE A 80 33.06 -10.06 22.89
CA ILE A 80 33.02 -10.07 21.42
C ILE A 80 31.72 -10.67 20.91
N VAL A 81 31.32 -11.85 21.42
CA VAL A 81 30.10 -12.54 20.96
C VAL A 81 28.86 -11.71 21.25
N ALA A 82 28.72 -11.19 22.48
CA ALA A 82 27.57 -10.36 22.85
C ALA A 82 27.48 -9.09 21.99
N SER A 83 28.62 -8.42 21.76
CA SER A 83 28.69 -7.22 20.92
C SER A 83 28.28 -7.51 19.47
N ILE A 84 28.70 -8.64 18.90
CA ILE A 84 28.31 -9.04 17.54
C ILE A 84 26.79 -9.28 17.46
N VAL A 85 26.22 -9.97 18.45
CA VAL A 85 24.77 -10.22 18.51
C VAL A 85 24.00 -8.90 18.63
N ASP A 86 24.44 -7.98 19.49
CA ASP A 86 23.83 -6.66 19.65
C ASP A 86 23.86 -5.83 18.36
N VAL A 87 25.01 -5.79 17.67
CA VAL A 87 25.12 -5.11 16.38
C VAL A 87 24.15 -5.72 15.36
N PHE A 88 24.02 -7.05 15.32
CA PHE A 88 23.08 -7.72 14.42
C PHE A 88 21.62 -7.37 14.74
N LEU A 89 21.24 -7.34 16.03
CA LEU A 89 19.91 -6.95 16.47
C LEU A 89 19.59 -5.49 16.12
N LEU A 90 20.55 -4.58 16.26
CA LEU A 90 20.39 -3.18 15.90
C LEU A 90 20.30 -2.96 14.39
N ILE A 91 21.07 -3.70 13.59
CA ILE A 91 20.94 -3.73 12.13
C ILE A 91 19.57 -4.26 11.73
N ASN A 92 19.08 -5.32 12.38
CA ASN A 92 17.75 -5.85 12.09
C ASN A 92 16.66 -4.85 12.46
N TYR A 93 16.76 -4.19 13.62
CA TYR A 93 15.80 -3.16 14.03
C TYR A 93 15.77 -1.99 13.03
N THR A 94 16.93 -1.46 12.65
CA THR A 94 17.01 -0.34 11.69
C THR A 94 16.50 -0.72 10.31
N LYS A 95 16.84 -1.92 9.81
CA LYS A 95 16.32 -2.44 8.53
C LYS A 95 14.82 -2.77 8.58
N SER A 96 14.31 -3.14 9.76
CA SER A 96 12.89 -3.44 9.95
C SER A 96 11.99 -2.22 10.04
N ASN A 97 12.57 -1.01 10.14
CA ASN A 97 11.83 0.24 10.17
C ASN A 97 11.61 0.74 8.73
N VAL A 98 10.80 0.00 7.99
CA VAL A 98 10.57 0.26 6.56
C VAL A 98 9.46 1.30 6.45
N TYR A 99 9.80 2.48 5.93
CA TYR A 99 8.80 3.46 5.50
C TYR A 99 7.92 2.84 4.43
N ILE A 100 6.60 2.95 4.61
CA ILE A 100 5.66 2.63 3.54
C ILE A 100 5.83 3.70 2.47
N LYS A 101 6.33 3.30 1.31
CA LYS A 101 6.62 4.22 0.20
C LYS A 101 6.26 3.58 -1.14
N PRO A 102 5.90 4.39 -2.15
CA PRO A 102 5.78 3.92 -3.51
C PRO A 102 7.14 3.44 -4.02
N LEU A 103 7.14 2.30 -4.70
CA LEU A 103 8.30 1.68 -5.34
C LEU A 103 8.32 1.96 -6.84
N GLU A 104 7.22 1.60 -7.49
CA GLU A 104 7.02 1.68 -8.93
C GLU A 104 5.52 1.78 -9.20
N CYS A 105 5.17 2.11 -10.43
CA CYS A 105 3.79 2.15 -10.88
C CYS A 105 3.66 1.26 -12.11
N TRP A 106 2.78 0.27 -12.02
CA TRP A 106 2.45 -0.54 -13.18
C TRP A 106 1.31 0.12 -13.94
N PHE A 107 1.17 -0.14 -15.23
CA PHE A 107 0.04 0.40 -15.97
C PHE A 107 -0.43 -0.46 -17.12
N GLU A 108 -1.69 -0.23 -17.50
CA GLU A 108 -2.36 -0.81 -18.66
C GLU A 108 -3.09 0.29 -19.43
N VAL A 109 -3.23 0.09 -20.74
CA VAL A 109 -3.90 1.03 -21.64
C VAL A 109 -5.08 0.35 -22.30
N TYR A 110 -6.22 1.03 -22.28
CA TYR A 110 -7.47 0.57 -22.86
C TYR A 110 -8.00 1.57 -23.88
N LYS A 111 -8.41 1.05 -25.04
CA LYS A 111 -9.11 1.79 -26.10
C LYS A 111 -10.61 1.61 -25.93
N GLY A 112 -11.36 2.70 -25.95
CA GLY A 112 -12.81 2.71 -25.88
C GLY A 112 -13.45 3.03 -27.22
N LYS A 113 -14.65 3.62 -27.16
CA LYS A 113 -15.40 4.06 -28.33
C LYS A 113 -14.61 5.10 -29.14
N GLN A 114 -14.80 5.08 -30.45
CA GLN A 114 -14.31 6.10 -31.37
C GLN A 114 -15.48 7.01 -31.77
N GLU A 115 -15.30 8.31 -31.63
CA GLU A 115 -16.16 9.36 -32.18
C GLU A 115 -15.40 10.04 -33.31
N SER A 116 -16.11 10.62 -34.29
CA SER A 116 -15.59 11.16 -35.56
C SER A 116 -14.09 11.50 -35.57
N ASP A 117 -13.65 12.43 -34.73
CA ASP A 117 -12.26 12.91 -34.69
C ASP A 117 -11.47 12.47 -33.46
N ALA A 118 -12.07 11.70 -32.55
CA ALA A 118 -11.53 11.38 -31.24
C ALA A 118 -11.68 9.90 -30.86
N VAL A 119 -10.74 9.38 -30.09
CA VAL A 119 -10.88 8.06 -29.44
C VAL A 119 -10.76 8.24 -27.93
N PHE A 120 -11.64 7.57 -27.20
CA PHE A 120 -11.55 7.49 -25.75
C PHE A 120 -10.47 6.48 -25.34
N PHE A 121 -9.61 6.88 -24.41
CA PHE A 121 -8.61 6.04 -23.79
C PHE A 121 -8.79 6.06 -22.27
N CYS A 122 -8.47 4.94 -21.64
CA CYS A 122 -8.28 4.84 -20.20
C CYS A 122 -6.88 4.29 -19.92
N PHE A 123 -6.09 5.05 -19.15
CA PHE A 123 -4.84 4.58 -18.58
C PHE A 123 -5.11 4.14 -17.15
N THR A 124 -4.90 2.86 -16.88
CA THR A 124 -5.06 2.31 -15.54
C THR A 124 -3.68 2.21 -14.92
N TYR A 125 -3.45 2.97 -13.85
CA TYR A 125 -2.21 2.99 -13.09
C TYR A 125 -2.38 2.19 -11.81
N TYR A 126 -1.35 1.41 -11.49
CA TYR A 126 -1.26 0.60 -10.29
C TYR A 126 -0.02 0.96 -9.48
N PRO A 127 -0.08 2.00 -8.66
CA PRO A 127 0.99 2.34 -7.72
C PRO A 127 1.25 1.17 -6.76
N ILE A 128 2.52 0.80 -6.64
CA ILE A 128 3.00 -0.31 -5.81
C ILE A 128 3.70 0.24 -4.58
N PHE A 129 3.32 -0.22 -3.39
CA PHE A 129 3.85 0.22 -2.11
C PHE A 129 4.63 -0.90 -1.42
N THR A 130 5.64 -0.53 -0.63
CA THR A 130 6.44 -1.47 0.16
C THR A 130 5.64 -2.28 1.19
N GLY A 131 4.47 -1.80 1.59
CA GLY A 131 3.72 -2.35 2.71
C GLY A 131 2.35 -1.70 2.89
N ILE A 132 1.66 -2.11 3.97
CA ILE A 132 0.38 -1.55 4.43
C ILE A 132 0.44 -1.40 5.96
N CYS A 133 -0.27 -0.42 6.54
CA CYS A 133 -0.38 -0.30 7.99
C CYS A 133 -1.81 -0.02 8.42
N HIS A 134 -2.36 -0.75 9.38
CA HIS A 134 -3.70 -0.48 9.93
C HIS A 134 -3.64 0.42 11.18
N PRO A 135 -4.60 1.35 11.41
CA PRO A 135 -4.61 2.24 12.58
C PRO A 135 -4.72 1.49 13.91
N ASN A 136 -5.55 0.45 13.98
CA ASN A 136 -5.59 -0.48 15.11
C ASN A 136 -4.42 -1.48 15.04
N ALA A 137 -3.59 -1.49 16.08
CA ALA A 137 -2.38 -2.30 16.17
C ALA A 137 -2.64 -3.81 16.13
N VAL A 138 -3.77 -4.28 16.68
CA VAL A 138 -4.15 -5.69 16.67
C VAL A 138 -4.57 -6.11 15.28
N LYS A 139 -5.49 -5.38 14.67
CA LYS A 139 -5.91 -5.61 13.29
C LYS A 139 -4.71 -5.55 12.35
N ASN A 140 -3.77 -4.63 12.54
CA ASN A 140 -2.54 -4.54 11.74
C ASN A 140 -1.73 -5.86 11.74
N ILE A 141 -1.63 -6.52 12.89
CA ILE A 141 -0.94 -7.82 13.00
C ILE A 141 -1.71 -8.89 12.21
N LEU A 142 -3.04 -8.90 12.31
CA LEU A 142 -3.90 -9.86 11.60
C LEU A 142 -3.88 -9.63 10.08
N TYR A 143 -3.91 -8.38 9.61
CA TYR A 143 -3.73 -8.03 8.20
C TYR A 143 -2.38 -8.51 7.68
N LYS A 144 -1.30 -8.31 8.43
CA LYS A 144 0.03 -8.80 8.04
C LYS A 144 0.08 -10.32 7.97
N LEU A 145 -0.57 -11.00 8.91
CA LEU A 145 -0.66 -12.45 8.92
C LEU A 145 -1.46 -12.95 7.70
N TYR A 146 -2.57 -12.29 7.37
CA TYR A 146 -3.34 -12.53 6.15
C TYR A 146 -2.49 -12.32 4.89
N GLN A 147 -1.73 -11.22 4.80
CA GLN A 147 -0.84 -10.94 3.67
C GLN A 147 0.24 -12.03 3.51
N GLU A 148 0.84 -12.49 4.61
CA GLU A 148 1.85 -13.54 4.60
C GLU A 148 1.27 -14.88 4.16
N GLN A 149 0.11 -15.27 4.71
CA GLN A 149 -0.47 -16.58 4.42
C GLN A 149 -1.17 -16.59 3.05
N ILE A 150 -2.10 -15.66 2.80
CA ILE A 150 -3.00 -15.68 1.63
C ILE A 150 -2.36 -15.00 0.42
N LEU A 151 -1.87 -13.76 0.59
CA LEU A 151 -1.32 -12.99 -0.53
C LEU A 151 0.13 -13.40 -0.87
N LYS A 152 0.82 -14.08 0.06
CA LYS A 152 2.25 -14.47 -0.02
C LYS A 152 3.18 -13.28 -0.36
N SER A 153 2.74 -12.07 -0.04
CA SER A 153 3.43 -10.83 -0.39
C SER A 153 3.00 -9.71 0.54
N LYS A 154 3.99 -8.93 1.01
CA LYS A 154 3.79 -7.72 1.83
C LYS A 154 3.53 -6.48 0.98
N ILE A 155 3.85 -6.55 -0.31
CA ILE A 155 3.66 -5.45 -1.24
C ILE A 155 2.17 -5.09 -1.25
N ASN A 156 1.86 -3.81 -1.27
CA ASN A 156 0.51 -3.35 -1.52
C ASN A 156 0.38 -2.66 -2.87
N ILE A 157 -0.85 -2.62 -3.37
CA ILE A 157 -1.18 -2.11 -4.70
C ILE A 157 -2.52 -1.40 -4.61
N THR A 158 -2.64 -0.32 -5.35
CA THR A 158 -3.87 0.44 -5.52
C THR A 158 -4.12 0.66 -7.01
N GLN A 159 -5.25 1.25 -7.36
CA GLN A 159 -5.64 1.46 -8.74
C GLN A 159 -6.22 2.87 -8.95
N ILE A 160 -5.69 3.56 -9.96
CA ILE A 160 -6.19 4.86 -10.43
C ILE A 160 -6.45 4.76 -11.92
N GLU A 161 -7.63 5.15 -12.36
CA GLU A 161 -8.00 5.23 -13.77
C GLU A 161 -7.94 6.68 -14.23
N VAL A 162 -7.26 6.94 -15.35
CA VAL A 162 -7.16 8.26 -15.98
C VAL A 162 -7.84 8.19 -17.33
N TYR A 163 -8.85 9.05 -17.52
CA TYR A 163 -9.67 9.09 -18.73
C TYR A 163 -9.30 10.27 -19.61
N LEU A 164 -9.10 10.00 -20.90
CA LEU A 164 -8.66 10.98 -21.89
C LEU A 164 -9.28 10.72 -23.28
N LYS A 165 -9.36 11.77 -24.08
CA LYS A 165 -9.67 11.72 -25.51
C LYS A 165 -8.43 12.11 -26.31
N LEU A 166 -8.05 11.26 -27.26
CA LEU A 166 -6.97 11.53 -28.21
C LEU A 166 -7.54 11.78 -29.59
N LYS A 167 -6.97 12.73 -30.33
CA LYS A 167 -7.35 12.98 -31.72
C LYS A 167 -6.92 11.82 -32.61
N ASN A 168 -7.75 11.47 -33.58
CA ASN A 168 -7.43 10.42 -34.55
C ASN A 168 -6.30 10.80 -35.51
N THR A 169 -6.15 12.08 -35.83
CA THR A 169 -5.26 12.58 -36.89
C THR A 169 -3.80 12.67 -36.45
N ASP A 170 -3.55 13.38 -35.36
CA ASP A 170 -2.19 13.68 -34.86
C ASP A 170 -1.86 12.95 -33.56
N ARG A 171 -2.78 12.12 -33.05
CA ARG A 171 -2.62 11.32 -31.82
C ARG A 171 -2.34 12.16 -30.57
N SER A 172 -2.59 13.47 -30.65
CA SER A 172 -2.44 14.40 -29.54
C SER A 172 -3.63 14.31 -28.58
N ILE A 173 -3.43 14.79 -27.35
CA ILE A 173 -4.52 14.90 -26.37
C ILE A 173 -5.50 15.97 -26.86
N GLN A 174 -6.72 15.55 -27.14
CA GLN A 174 -7.83 16.47 -27.38
C GLN A 174 -8.38 17.01 -26.06
N GLU A 175 -8.60 16.11 -25.10
CA GLU A 175 -9.22 16.44 -23.82
C GLU A 175 -8.76 15.46 -22.74
N LYS A 176 -8.39 15.98 -21.57
CA LYS A 176 -8.23 15.18 -20.35
C LYS A 176 -9.55 15.25 -19.60
N LEU A 177 -10.22 14.10 -19.43
CA LEU A 177 -11.55 14.07 -18.83
C LEU A 177 -11.46 14.15 -17.31
N GLY A 178 -10.61 13.31 -16.71
CA GLY A 178 -10.47 13.25 -15.26
C GLY A 178 -9.89 11.94 -14.78
N VAL A 179 -9.96 11.75 -13.46
CA VAL A 179 -9.42 10.59 -12.76
C VAL A 179 -10.52 9.90 -11.96
N PHE A 180 -10.43 8.58 -11.84
CA PHE A 180 -11.37 7.74 -11.11
C PHE A 180 -10.62 6.77 -10.22
N PHE A 181 -10.95 6.75 -8.94
CA PHE A 181 -10.24 5.96 -7.94
C PHE A 181 -11.15 5.73 -6.72
N GLN A 182 -10.71 4.84 -5.83
CA GLN A 182 -11.40 4.55 -4.57
C GLN A 182 -11.28 5.75 -3.60
N TYR A 183 -12.42 6.29 -3.18
CA TYR A 183 -12.50 7.56 -2.44
C TYR A 183 -13.36 7.41 -1.17
N GLY A 184 -12.77 7.73 -0.03
CA GLY A 184 -13.42 7.72 1.28
C GLY A 184 -13.98 9.10 1.62
N GLU A 185 -15.20 9.41 1.20
CA GLU A 185 -15.83 10.71 1.46
C GLU A 185 -16.11 10.92 2.95
N GLY A 186 -15.69 12.08 3.48
CA GLY A 186 -16.15 12.59 4.78
C GLY A 186 -15.69 11.82 6.02
N ASN A 187 -14.73 10.89 5.89
CA ASN A 187 -14.19 10.14 7.03
C ASN A 187 -12.68 10.39 7.16
N PRO A 188 -12.15 10.60 8.40
CA PRO A 188 -10.72 10.79 8.59
C PRO A 188 -9.88 9.60 8.12
N PHE A 189 -8.65 9.85 7.66
CA PHE A 189 -7.61 8.86 7.22
C PHE A 189 -7.35 7.63 8.12
N ARG A 190 -7.95 7.54 9.32
CA ARG A 190 -7.76 6.48 10.32
C ARG A 190 -9.06 5.94 10.90
N ASP A 191 -10.20 6.31 10.34
CA ASP A 191 -11.47 5.74 10.75
C ASP A 191 -11.59 4.29 10.28
N GLU A 192 -12.18 3.42 11.09
CA GLU A 192 -12.44 2.02 10.71
C GLU A 192 -13.76 1.87 9.96
N GLU A 193 -14.65 2.88 10.00
CA GLU A 193 -16.01 2.87 9.44
C GLU A 193 -16.09 3.45 8.01
N ILE A 194 -14.95 3.63 7.33
CA ILE A 194 -14.92 4.22 5.98
C ILE A 194 -15.53 3.28 4.94
N ASN A 195 -16.28 3.84 3.98
CA ASN A 195 -16.82 3.08 2.86
C ASN A 195 -15.71 2.72 1.84
N ARG A 196 -15.37 1.43 1.78
CA ARG A 196 -14.34 0.83 0.90
C ARG A 196 -14.85 0.55 -0.52
N GLY A 197 -16.17 0.53 -0.74
CA GLY A 197 -16.73 0.22 -2.05
C GLY A 197 -16.80 1.41 -2.99
N SER A 198 -16.64 2.62 -2.45
CA SER A 198 -16.89 3.87 -3.16
C SER A 198 -15.74 4.23 -4.11
N TRP A 199 -16.06 4.28 -5.41
CA TRP A 199 -15.21 4.90 -6.42
C TRP A 199 -15.82 6.22 -6.88
N LYS A 200 -15.01 7.27 -6.99
CA LYS A 200 -15.48 8.61 -7.34
C LYS A 200 -14.68 9.21 -8.48
N PHE A 201 -15.39 9.89 -9.39
CA PHE A 201 -14.79 10.56 -10.53
C PHE A 201 -14.51 12.02 -10.21
N PHE A 202 -13.30 12.46 -10.53
CA PHE A 202 -12.84 13.82 -10.36
C PHE A 202 -12.48 14.39 -11.73
N PRO A 203 -13.17 15.46 -12.19
CA PRO A 203 -12.87 16.12 -13.44
C PRO A 203 -11.43 16.64 -13.48
N PHE A 204 -10.80 16.63 -14.66
CA PHE A 204 -9.39 17.04 -14.81
C PHE A 204 -9.14 18.48 -14.32
N GLN A 205 -10.13 19.37 -14.42
CA GLN A 205 -10.04 20.74 -13.91
C GLN A 205 -9.70 20.77 -12.43
N LYS A 206 -10.21 19.80 -11.66
CA LYS A 206 -9.85 19.69 -10.25
C LYS A 206 -8.36 19.40 -10.09
N SER A 207 -7.72 18.61 -10.95
CA SER A 207 -6.26 18.32 -10.91
C SER A 207 -5.34 19.49 -11.27
N SER A 208 -5.90 20.65 -11.63
CA SER A 208 -5.12 21.89 -11.78
C SER A 208 -4.80 22.52 -10.41
N ASN A 209 -3.79 23.39 -10.34
CA ASN A 209 -3.38 24.13 -9.14
C ASN A 209 -2.71 23.32 -8.02
N ASP A 210 -1.80 22.40 -8.38
CA ASP A 210 -1.05 21.57 -7.41
C ASP A 210 -1.93 20.67 -6.52
N ASN A 211 -3.13 20.34 -6.98
CA ASN A 211 -3.98 19.34 -6.34
C ASN A 211 -3.40 17.93 -6.60
N PHE A 212 -3.15 17.19 -5.53
CA PHE A 212 -2.55 15.85 -5.59
C PHE A 212 -3.49 14.78 -5.05
N LEU A 213 -3.25 13.54 -5.48
CA LEU A 213 -3.93 12.37 -4.92
C LEU A 213 -3.22 11.93 -3.64
N ALA A 214 -3.80 12.24 -2.47
CA ALA A 214 -3.24 11.86 -1.18
C ALA A 214 -3.66 10.45 -0.77
N VAL A 215 -2.70 9.55 -0.53
CA VAL A 215 -2.96 8.14 -0.26
C VAL A 215 -2.90 7.85 1.24
N ALA A 216 -3.99 7.32 1.79
CA ALA A 216 -4.04 6.70 3.10
C ALA A 216 -3.20 5.41 3.13
N ASN A 217 -2.33 5.22 4.12
CA ASN A 217 -1.43 4.05 4.13
C ASN A 217 -2.09 2.71 4.53
N TRP A 218 -3.36 2.70 4.92
CA TRP A 218 -4.04 1.47 5.34
C TRP A 218 -4.96 0.84 4.30
N GLU A 219 -5.51 1.63 3.36
CA GLU A 219 -6.36 1.13 2.25
C GLU A 219 -6.12 1.85 0.92
N HIS A 220 -5.11 2.71 0.86
CA HIS A 220 -4.82 3.54 -0.30
C HIS A 220 -6.03 4.32 -0.83
N GLN A 221 -6.91 4.72 0.08
CA GLN A 221 -7.97 5.67 -0.22
C GLN A 221 -7.36 7.03 -0.50
N TYR A 222 -7.91 7.67 -1.51
CA TYR A 222 -7.41 8.93 -2.01
C TYR A 222 -8.27 10.08 -1.48
N GLU A 223 -7.65 11.18 -1.05
CA GLU A 223 -8.36 12.44 -0.80
C GLU A 223 -7.93 13.53 -1.79
N TRP A 224 -8.82 14.49 -2.01
CA TRP A 224 -8.65 15.64 -2.91
C TRP A 224 -8.30 16.91 -2.10
N GLN A 225 -7.56 17.86 -2.68
CA GLN A 225 -7.11 19.08 -1.97
C GLN A 225 -8.25 19.92 -1.37
N ASP A 226 -9.38 20.05 -2.07
CA ASP A 226 -10.54 20.78 -1.58
C ASP A 226 -11.15 20.16 -0.30
N ASP A 227 -10.95 18.85 -0.07
CA ASP A 227 -11.36 18.13 1.14
C ASP A 227 -10.21 18.02 2.16
N LEU A 228 -8.96 18.05 1.67
CA LEU A 228 -7.78 18.14 2.52
C LEU A 228 -7.86 19.39 3.40
N GLU A 229 -8.47 20.50 2.95
CA GLU A 229 -8.62 21.76 3.71
C GLU A 229 -9.45 21.59 5.01
N TYR A 230 -10.38 20.63 5.07
CA TYR A 230 -11.20 20.35 6.26
C TYR A 230 -10.57 19.35 7.24
N ASP A 231 -9.59 18.55 6.79
CA ASP A 231 -8.74 17.71 7.66
C ASP A 231 -7.31 18.32 7.82
N PHE A 232 -7.10 19.54 7.28
CA PHE A 232 -5.82 20.23 7.07
C PHE A 232 -5.16 20.72 8.35
N ASP A 233 -5.93 20.99 9.39
CA ASP A 233 -5.41 21.37 10.70
C ASP A 233 -4.44 20.30 11.26
N LYS A 234 -4.48 19.05 10.75
CA LYS A 234 -3.59 17.95 11.12
C LYS A 234 -2.42 17.71 10.14
N LEU A 235 -2.44 18.27 8.93
CA LEU A 235 -1.42 18.04 7.90
C LEU A 235 -0.13 18.85 8.15
N HIS A 236 -0.23 20.01 8.80
CA HIS A 236 0.91 20.91 9.01
C HIS A 236 1.74 20.59 10.27
N GLU A 237 1.14 20.01 11.32
CA GLU A 237 1.87 19.68 12.57
C GLU A 237 2.42 18.24 12.62
N TYR A 238 1.93 17.30 11.80
CA TYR A 238 2.10 15.87 12.06
C TYR A 238 2.59 14.96 10.92
N ALA A 239 3.18 15.37 9.78
CA ALA A 239 4.04 14.46 8.98
C ALA A 239 4.78 15.18 7.84
N PRO A 240 6.04 14.83 7.54
CA PRO A 240 6.63 15.19 6.26
C PRO A 240 5.99 14.34 5.16
N TRP A 241 5.18 14.96 4.30
CA TRP A 241 4.63 14.36 3.08
C TRP A 241 5.67 14.36 1.96
N VAL A 242 5.57 13.39 1.06
CA VAL A 242 6.42 13.29 -0.12
C VAL A 242 5.56 13.23 -1.37
N ILE A 243 5.88 14.10 -2.32
CA ILE A 243 5.30 14.09 -3.66
C ILE A 243 6.03 13.03 -4.49
N GLN A 244 5.30 12.02 -4.95
CA GLN A 244 5.78 11.03 -5.89
C GLN A 244 5.30 11.36 -7.30
N ARG A 245 6.25 11.72 -8.16
CA ARG A 245 6.04 11.84 -9.61
C ARG A 245 6.62 10.62 -10.32
N TRP A 246 5.91 10.14 -11.31
CA TRP A 246 6.33 8.99 -12.10
C TRP A 246 7.24 9.42 -13.26
N THR A 247 8.15 8.54 -13.64
CA THR A 247 9.14 8.71 -14.70
C THR A 247 9.20 7.43 -15.52
N GLU A 248 9.85 7.49 -16.68
CA GLU A 248 10.05 6.32 -17.55
C GLU A 248 10.76 5.14 -16.85
N LEU A 249 11.52 5.41 -15.79
CA LEU A 249 12.27 4.39 -15.04
C LEU A 249 11.39 3.62 -14.04
N ASN A 250 10.36 4.28 -13.49
CA ASN A 250 9.51 3.70 -12.45
C ASN A 250 8.09 3.35 -12.94
N LEU A 251 7.73 3.74 -14.16
CA LEU A 251 6.54 3.26 -14.87
C LEU A 251 6.86 2.01 -15.66
N LYS A 252 6.11 0.94 -15.41
CA LYS A 252 6.29 -0.35 -16.10
C LYS A 252 4.97 -0.88 -16.62
N PRO A 253 4.94 -1.54 -17.78
CA PRO A 253 3.73 -2.22 -18.22
C PRO A 253 3.37 -3.36 -17.25
N LEU A 254 2.08 -3.52 -16.95
CA LEU A 254 1.62 -4.68 -16.19
C LEU A 254 1.69 -5.94 -17.05
N THR A 255 2.55 -6.88 -16.65
CA THR A 255 2.71 -8.19 -17.28
C THR A 255 2.08 -9.29 -16.42
N GLU A 256 1.84 -10.47 -17.00
CA GLU A 256 1.36 -11.62 -16.24
C GLU A 256 2.38 -12.07 -15.18
N GLU A 257 3.68 -11.98 -15.44
CA GLU A 257 4.73 -12.24 -14.44
C GLU A 257 4.59 -11.32 -13.21
N PHE A 258 4.26 -10.04 -13.42
CA PHE A 258 4.02 -9.11 -12.32
C PHE A 258 2.75 -9.43 -11.54
N LYS A 259 1.70 -9.88 -12.23
CA LYS A 259 0.45 -10.33 -11.59
C LYS A 259 0.68 -11.57 -10.73
N GLU A 260 1.42 -12.55 -11.23
CA GLU A 260 1.80 -13.76 -10.48
C GLU A 260 2.61 -13.40 -9.23
N LYS A 261 3.58 -12.48 -9.36
CA LYS A 261 4.44 -12.04 -8.24
C LYS A 261 3.69 -11.46 -7.05
N ILE A 262 2.53 -10.85 -7.27
CA ILE A 262 1.72 -10.25 -6.20
C ILE A 262 0.46 -11.04 -5.86
N ASN A 263 0.27 -12.21 -6.47
CA ASN A 263 -0.95 -13.01 -6.35
C ASN A 263 -2.19 -12.17 -6.71
N TRP A 264 -2.20 -11.61 -7.92
CA TRP A 264 -3.21 -10.67 -8.41
C TRP A 264 -4.65 -11.13 -8.15
N ASP A 265 -4.95 -12.39 -8.43
CA ASP A 265 -6.30 -12.94 -8.31
C ASP A 265 -6.80 -12.97 -6.86
N ALA A 266 -5.89 -13.06 -5.89
CA ALA A 266 -6.23 -12.99 -4.47
C ALA A 266 -6.49 -11.54 -3.99
N ARG A 267 -6.19 -10.53 -4.81
CA ARG A 267 -6.26 -9.10 -4.43
C ARG A 267 -7.53 -8.36 -4.84
N TYR A 268 -8.51 -9.03 -5.45
CA TYR A 268 -9.80 -8.45 -5.86
C TYR A 268 -9.69 -7.15 -6.70
N ILE A 269 -8.60 -7.02 -7.47
CA ILE A 269 -8.34 -5.87 -8.36
C ILE A 269 -8.89 -6.18 -9.75
N GLU A 270 -9.83 -5.37 -10.22
CA GLU A 270 -10.36 -5.47 -11.57
C GLU A 270 -9.48 -4.69 -12.55
N SER A 271 -8.89 -5.42 -13.52
CA SER A 271 -7.95 -4.84 -14.48
C SER A 271 -8.63 -3.96 -15.54
N LYS A 272 -9.93 -4.13 -15.78
CA LYS A 272 -10.68 -3.40 -16.81
C LYS A 272 -11.17 -2.03 -16.30
N PRO A 273 -11.19 -0.98 -17.15
CA PRO A 273 -11.75 0.31 -16.79
C PRO A 273 -13.23 0.23 -16.42
N LYS A 274 -13.61 0.99 -15.40
CA LYS A 274 -14.94 0.90 -14.77
C LYS A 274 -15.97 1.78 -15.44
N LEU A 275 -15.56 2.98 -15.88
CA LEU A 275 -16.47 3.98 -16.43
C LEU A 275 -16.53 3.92 -17.96
N LYS A 276 -17.63 4.42 -18.52
CA LYS A 276 -17.84 4.59 -19.96
C LYS A 276 -17.97 6.09 -20.25
N PRO A 277 -16.88 6.81 -20.54
CA PRO A 277 -16.88 8.27 -20.70
C PRO A 277 -17.65 8.79 -21.92
N TRP A 278 -18.00 7.91 -22.85
CA TRP A 278 -18.87 8.22 -23.99
C TRP A 278 -20.37 8.14 -23.65
N ASN A 279 -20.73 7.76 -22.43
CA ASN A 279 -22.10 7.87 -21.93
C ASN A 279 -22.27 9.23 -21.22
N GLU A 280 -23.47 9.80 -21.30
CA GLU A 280 -23.77 11.07 -20.64
C GLU A 280 -23.59 10.99 -19.11
N GLY A 281 -23.13 12.08 -18.50
CA GLY A 281 -23.00 12.20 -17.05
C GLY A 281 -21.91 11.33 -16.44
N LEU A 282 -20.68 11.41 -16.94
CA LEU A 282 -19.50 10.68 -16.42
C LEU A 282 -19.35 10.79 -14.89
N GLU A 283 -19.56 11.98 -14.34
CA GLU A 283 -19.49 12.25 -12.89
C GLU A 283 -20.56 11.52 -12.07
N LYS A 284 -21.66 11.11 -12.70
CA LYS A 284 -22.78 10.41 -12.05
C LYS A 284 -22.67 8.89 -12.18
N GLN A 285 -21.69 8.38 -12.92
CA GLN A 285 -21.48 6.95 -13.06
C GLN A 285 -20.89 6.41 -11.77
N ILE A 286 -21.56 5.43 -11.18
CA ILE A 286 -21.15 4.79 -9.93
C ILE A 286 -20.54 3.44 -10.26
N TYR A 287 -19.45 3.10 -9.56
CA TYR A 287 -18.92 1.75 -9.53
C TYR A 287 -18.80 1.31 -8.08
N GLU A 288 -19.46 0.20 -7.77
CA GLU A 288 -19.32 -0.49 -6.49
C GLU A 288 -18.54 -1.78 -6.72
N ASN A 289 -17.44 -1.95 -6.00
CA ASN A 289 -16.73 -3.22 -5.98
C ASN A 289 -17.25 -4.09 -4.83
N PRO A 290 -18.05 -5.14 -5.10
CA PRO A 290 -18.59 -6.00 -4.04
C PRO A 290 -17.50 -6.80 -3.31
N LEU A 291 -16.30 -6.91 -3.90
CA LEU A 291 -15.18 -7.64 -3.31
C LEU A 291 -14.17 -6.72 -2.61
N ALA A 292 -14.40 -5.40 -2.58
CA ALA A 292 -13.51 -4.45 -1.91
C ALA A 292 -13.41 -4.66 -0.38
N TYR A 293 -14.35 -5.40 0.21
CA TYR A 293 -14.39 -5.69 1.65
C TYR A 293 -13.82 -7.07 2.01
N LYS A 294 -13.46 -7.90 1.04
CA LYS A 294 -13.32 -9.33 1.28
C LYS A 294 -12.14 -9.71 2.17
N ASP A 295 -11.03 -8.98 2.11
CA ASP A 295 -9.91 -9.15 3.03
C ASP A 295 -10.28 -8.79 4.48
N VAL A 296 -11.03 -7.70 4.66
CA VAL A 296 -11.49 -7.25 5.98
C VAL A 296 -12.57 -8.18 6.54
N GLU A 297 -13.49 -8.62 5.71
CA GLU A 297 -14.48 -9.65 6.04
C GLU A 297 -13.78 -10.94 6.45
N THR A 298 -12.77 -11.39 5.70
CA THR A 298 -12.01 -12.60 6.04
C THR A 298 -11.32 -12.48 7.40
N ILE A 299 -10.73 -11.32 7.71
CA ILE A 299 -10.11 -11.06 9.01
C ILE A 299 -11.17 -11.03 10.12
N SER A 300 -12.30 -10.38 9.87
CA SER A 300 -13.40 -10.29 10.85
C SER A 300 -14.00 -11.66 11.14
N GLU A 301 -14.22 -12.48 10.12
CA GLU A 301 -14.66 -13.88 10.26
C GLU A 301 -13.65 -14.72 11.04
N ALA A 302 -12.35 -14.54 10.80
CA ALA A 302 -11.32 -15.25 11.54
C ALA A 302 -11.34 -14.88 13.04
N ILE A 303 -11.51 -13.59 13.35
CA ILE A 303 -11.69 -13.10 14.72
C ILE A 303 -12.94 -13.72 15.35
N GLU A 304 -14.09 -13.64 14.68
CA GLU A 304 -15.36 -14.15 15.21
C GLU A 304 -15.31 -15.67 15.46
N LYS A 305 -14.70 -16.45 14.56
CA LYS A 305 -14.64 -17.91 14.67
C LYS A 305 -13.68 -18.41 15.75
N ILE A 306 -12.55 -17.72 15.93
CA ILE A 306 -11.47 -18.20 16.81
C ILE A 306 -11.55 -17.57 18.19
N ILE A 307 -11.81 -16.26 18.24
CA ILE A 307 -11.79 -15.47 19.48
C ILE A 307 -13.22 -15.30 20.00
N GLY A 308 -14.18 -14.99 19.13
CA GLY A 308 -15.59 -14.81 19.47
C GLY A 308 -16.12 -13.43 19.12
N LYS A 309 -17.44 -13.35 18.88
CA LYS A 309 -18.12 -12.19 18.29
C LYS A 309 -18.17 -10.93 19.17
N ASP A 310 -18.10 -11.08 20.49
CA ASP A 310 -18.29 -9.98 21.45
C ASP A 310 -16.96 -9.46 22.06
N ILE A 311 -15.81 -9.92 21.57
CA ILE A 311 -14.51 -9.56 22.13
C ILE A 311 -13.93 -8.36 21.38
N LYS A 312 -13.83 -7.23 22.09
CA LYS A 312 -13.19 -6.02 21.57
C LYS A 312 -11.67 -6.15 21.64
N LEU A 313 -11.03 -6.19 20.47
CA LEU A 313 -9.59 -6.29 20.33
C LEU A 313 -8.92 -4.91 20.34
N GLU A 314 -8.24 -4.57 21.44
CA GLU A 314 -7.58 -3.27 21.59
C GLU A 314 -6.05 -3.39 21.72
N LYS A 315 -5.55 -4.50 22.28
CA LYS A 315 -4.13 -4.69 22.60
C LYS A 315 -3.60 -5.99 22.00
N THR A 316 -2.32 -5.99 21.62
CA THR A 316 -1.65 -7.17 21.03
C THR A 316 -1.71 -8.42 21.92
N LYS A 317 -1.76 -8.23 23.25
CA LYS A 317 -1.91 -9.33 24.21
C LYS A 317 -3.24 -10.08 24.03
N ASP A 318 -4.26 -9.43 23.50
CA ASP A 318 -5.62 -9.96 23.39
C ASP A 318 -5.73 -11.06 22.32
N ILE A 319 -4.76 -11.15 21.40
CA ILE A 319 -4.70 -12.18 20.34
C ILE A 319 -3.49 -13.11 20.47
N LYS A 320 -2.63 -12.91 21.47
CA LYS A 320 -1.29 -13.50 21.50
C LYS A 320 -1.33 -15.03 21.47
N ASP A 321 -2.24 -15.62 22.25
CA ASP A 321 -2.35 -17.07 22.39
C ASP A 321 -3.11 -17.69 21.20
N ASP A 322 -3.94 -16.90 20.51
CA ASP A 322 -4.73 -17.34 19.36
C ASP A 322 -4.02 -17.17 18.01
N LEU A 323 -2.94 -16.36 17.95
CA LEU A 323 -2.15 -16.12 16.74
C LEU A 323 -1.76 -17.40 15.97
N PRO A 324 -1.31 -18.50 16.61
CA PRO A 324 -1.01 -19.75 15.91
C PRO A 324 -2.24 -20.36 15.24
N VAL A 325 -3.40 -20.29 15.89
CA VAL A 325 -4.67 -20.84 15.38
C VAL A 325 -5.17 -19.99 14.21
N ILE A 326 -5.11 -18.67 14.33
CA ILE A 326 -5.46 -17.73 13.25
C ILE A 326 -4.54 -17.94 12.04
N LYS A 327 -3.24 -18.16 12.27
CA LYS A 327 -2.28 -18.46 11.19
C LYS A 327 -2.67 -19.73 10.43
N SER A 328 -3.04 -20.79 11.16
CA SER A 328 -3.50 -22.04 10.56
C SER A 328 -4.80 -21.84 9.78
N TYR A 329 -5.78 -21.12 10.34
CA TYR A 329 -7.03 -20.81 9.66
C TYR A 329 -6.80 -20.11 8.31
N PHE A 330 -5.96 -19.07 8.26
CA PHE A 330 -5.66 -18.39 6.99
C PHE A 330 -4.94 -19.28 5.98
N ARG A 331 -4.11 -20.22 6.44
CA ARG A 331 -3.45 -21.19 5.55
C ARG A 331 -4.46 -22.13 4.91
N ASP A 332 -5.43 -22.58 5.69
CA ASP A 332 -6.46 -23.53 5.26
C ASP A 332 -7.52 -22.90 4.33
N LEU A 333 -7.58 -21.56 4.26
CA LEU A 333 -8.41 -20.82 3.30
C LEU A 333 -7.84 -20.82 1.88
N ILE A 334 -6.58 -21.22 1.69
CA ILE A 334 -5.96 -21.32 0.37
C ILE A 334 -6.38 -22.69 -0.22
N PRO A 335 -7.13 -22.72 -1.33
CA PRO A 335 -7.60 -23.96 -1.93
C PRO A 335 -6.46 -24.87 -2.44
#